data_AF-A0A2T5XSL0-F1
#
_entry.id   AF-A0A2T5XSL0-F1
#
_cell.length_a   1.000
_cell.length_b   1.000
_cell.length_c   1.000
_cell.angle_alpha   90.00
_cell.angle_beta   90.00
_cell.angle_gamma   90.00
#
_symmetry.space_group_name_H-M   'P 1'
#
loop_
_entity.id
_entity.type
_entity.pdbx_description
1 polymer ?
#
loop_
_entity_poly.entity_id
_entity_poly.type
_entity_poly.pdbx_seq_one_letter_code
_entity_poly.pdbx_strand_id
1 'polypeptide(L)'
;MSESLFFTCEEIDLNPRTSWAELLQIAFINKEQYFSISRLAYEEELYFEYNEQTHYIYALCQDVEFNLKANALYIHITKPLKSNCPFSTITIQLPSTPINLEEVLQHLKSNN
;
A
#
# COMPACT_ATOMS: atom_id res chain seq x y z
N MET A 1 -16.95 -14.41 -1.02
CA MET A 1 -16.06 -13.90 -2.09
C MET A 1 -15.70 -12.49 -1.67
N SER A 2 -14.43 -12.21 -1.36
CA SER A 2 -14.00 -10.84 -1.08
C SER A 2 -13.94 -10.07 -2.41
N GLU A 3 -14.38 -8.82 -2.38
CA GLU A 3 -14.32 -7.97 -3.57
C GLU A 3 -12.85 -7.58 -3.86
N SER A 4 -12.60 -7.05 -5.06
CA SER A 4 -11.27 -6.57 -5.46
C SER A 4 -11.32 -5.09 -5.80
N LEU A 5 -10.35 -4.33 -5.30
CA LEU A 5 -10.15 -2.92 -5.67
C LEU A 5 -9.20 -2.86 -6.87
N PHE A 6 -9.58 -2.07 -7.88
CA PHE A 6 -8.69 -1.72 -8.98
C PHE A 6 -8.41 -0.21 -8.94
N PHE A 7 -7.13 0.16 -8.89
CA PHE A 7 -6.67 1.54 -8.85
C PHE A 7 -5.74 1.79 -10.03
N THR A 8 -5.97 2.86 -10.79
CA THR A 8 -5.02 3.34 -11.80
C THR A 8 -4.23 4.48 -11.21
N CYS A 9 -2.91 4.42 -11.25
CA CYS A 9 -2.01 5.40 -10.67
C CYS A 9 -1.40 6.28 -11.77
N GLU A 10 -1.45 7.59 -11.58
CA GLU A 10 -0.79 8.57 -12.44
C GLU A 10 0.52 9.05 -11.81
N GLU A 11 0.56 9.18 -10.49
CA GLU A 11 1.70 9.67 -9.72
C GLU A 11 1.94 8.83 -8.46
N ILE A 12 3.21 8.56 -8.15
CA ILE A 12 3.62 7.87 -6.93
C ILE A 12 4.36 8.88 -6.06
N ASP A 13 3.89 9.07 -4.84
CA ASP A 13 4.59 9.83 -3.82
C ASP A 13 5.22 8.86 -2.82
N LEU A 14 6.55 8.90 -2.74
CA LEU A 14 7.34 8.14 -1.81
C LEU A 14 7.79 9.11 -0.72
N ASN A 15 7.28 8.96 0.51
CA ASN A 15 7.78 9.77 1.61
C ASN A 15 9.20 9.29 1.97
N PRO A 16 10.26 10.04 1.59
CA PRO A 16 11.62 9.56 1.69
C PRO A 16 12.21 10.03 3.01
N ARG A 17 11.77 9.45 4.14
CA ARG A 17 12.43 9.62 5.45
C ARG A 17 12.65 11.07 5.94
N THR A 18 12.01 12.09 5.36
CA THR A 18 12.48 13.47 5.55
C THR A 18 11.85 14.26 6.69
N SER A 19 10.87 13.74 7.46
CA SER A 19 10.39 14.50 8.64
C SER A 19 9.86 13.68 9.82
N TRP A 20 9.74 12.36 9.71
CA TRP A 20 9.42 11.49 10.83
C TRP A 20 10.20 10.20 10.62
N ALA A 21 11.27 9.96 11.37
CA ALA A 21 12.09 8.74 11.28
C ALA A 21 11.30 7.44 11.51
N GLU A 22 10.01 7.57 11.83
CA GLU A 22 9.12 6.54 12.30
C GLU A 22 8.07 6.12 11.26
N LEU A 23 7.78 6.90 10.20
CA LEU A 23 6.72 6.58 9.24
C LEU A 23 7.29 6.26 7.85
N LEU A 24 7.08 5.03 7.39
CA LEU A 24 7.31 4.62 6.01
C LEU A 24 5.97 4.68 5.28
N GLN A 25 5.90 5.42 4.17
CA GLN A 25 4.67 5.53 3.38
C GLN A 25 4.98 5.55 1.88
N ILE A 26 4.14 4.84 1.14
CA ILE A 26 3.96 4.97 -0.30
C ILE A 26 2.51 5.39 -0.57
N ALA A 27 2.34 6.39 -1.42
CA ALA A 27 1.04 6.83 -1.90
C ALA A 27 0.98 6.73 -3.43
N PHE A 28 -0.20 6.33 -3.92
CA PHE A 28 -0.57 6.21 -5.31
C PHE A 28 -1.71 7.20 -5.57
N ILE A 29 -1.52 8.10 -6.51
CA ILE A 29 -2.39 9.25 -6.75
C ILE A 29 -2.95 9.17 -8.16
N ASN A 30 -4.24 9.47 -8.29
CA ASN A 30 -4.93 9.59 -9.56
C ASN A 30 -6.00 10.67 -9.46
N LYS A 31 -5.64 11.88 -9.92
CA LYS A 31 -6.47 13.08 -9.80
C LYS A 31 -6.89 13.31 -8.34
N GLU A 32 -8.17 13.13 -8.03
CA GLU A 32 -8.75 13.30 -6.68
C GLU A 32 -8.78 11.98 -5.88
N GLN A 33 -8.37 10.86 -6.47
CA GLN A 33 -8.31 9.57 -5.80
C GLN A 33 -6.92 9.30 -5.24
N TYR A 34 -6.91 8.64 -4.09
CA TYR A 34 -5.71 8.39 -3.31
C TYR A 34 -5.74 6.98 -2.74
N PHE A 35 -4.63 6.25 -2.86
CA PHE A 35 -4.40 4.99 -2.15
C PHE A 35 -3.04 5.04 -1.48
N SER A 36 -2.93 4.69 -0.21
CA SER A 36 -1.63 4.59 0.45
C SER A 36 -1.44 3.32 1.24
N ILE A 37 -0.16 2.99 1.41
CA ILE A 37 0.32 1.96 2.31
C ILE A 37 1.30 2.65 3.24
N SER A 38 1.04 2.58 4.54
CA SER A 38 1.93 3.13 5.53
C SER A 38 2.21 2.15 6.66
N ARG A 39 3.34 2.38 7.33
CA ARG A 39 3.82 1.57 8.44
C ARG A 39 4.64 2.42 9.38
N LEU A 40 4.46 2.19 10.68
CA LEU A 40 5.40 2.70 11.68
C LEU A 40 6.63 1.77 11.79
N ALA A 41 7.83 2.35 11.87
CA ALA A 41 9.12 1.65 11.75
C ALA A 41 9.36 0.54 12.78
N TYR A 42 8.63 0.56 13.89
CA TYR A 42 8.72 -0.41 14.99
C TYR A 42 7.46 -1.27 15.15
N GLU A 43 6.49 -1.13 14.25
CA GLU A 43 5.25 -1.91 14.27
C GLU A 43 5.28 -3.01 13.20
N GLU A 44 4.53 -4.08 13.41
CA GLU A 44 4.33 -5.15 12.42
C GLU A 44 3.05 -4.94 11.61
N GLU A 45 2.36 -3.82 11.82
CA GLU A 45 1.10 -3.48 11.17
C GLU A 45 1.33 -2.60 9.94
N LEU A 46 0.65 -2.96 8.86
CA LEU A 46 0.45 -2.14 7.67
C LEU A 46 -0.92 -1.50 7.74
N TYR A 47 -0.96 -0.20 7.46
CA TYR A 47 -2.18 0.56 7.28
C TYR A 47 -2.37 0.87 5.79
N PHE A 48 -3.53 0.51 5.28
CA PHE A 48 -3.98 0.81 3.93
C PHE A 48 -5.10 1.82 4.00
N GLU A 49 -5.02 2.85 3.16
CA GLU A 49 -6.04 3.88 3.06
C GLU A 49 -6.45 4.09 1.60
N TYR A 50 -7.75 4.32 1.38
CA TYR A 50 -8.30 4.66 0.08
C TYR A 50 -9.31 5.82 0.19
N ASN A 51 -9.13 6.84 -0.65
CA ASN A 51 -9.92 8.08 -0.71
C ASN A 51 -10.04 8.81 0.64
N GLU A 52 -8.95 9.45 1.11
CA GLU A 52 -8.93 10.35 2.28
C GLU A 52 -9.60 9.78 3.54
N GLN A 53 -9.07 8.69 4.09
CA GLN A 53 -9.57 8.03 5.32
C GLN A 53 -11.00 7.47 5.27
N THR A 54 -11.71 7.55 4.13
CA THR A 54 -13.05 6.97 4.03
C THR A 54 -13.04 5.45 4.09
N HIS A 55 -11.97 4.83 3.56
CA HIS A 55 -11.79 3.39 3.49
C HIS A 55 -10.42 3.01 4.04
N TYR A 56 -10.39 2.03 4.94
CA TYR A 56 -9.15 1.58 5.56
C TYR A 56 -9.08 0.07 5.80
N ILE A 57 -7.85 -0.42 5.87
CA ILE A 57 -7.50 -1.78 6.27
C ILE A 57 -6.25 -1.72 7.17
N TYR A 58 -6.30 -2.41 8.31
CA TYR A 58 -5.13 -2.74 9.11
C TYR A 58 -4.84 -4.23 8.93
N ALA A 59 -3.57 -4.60 8.72
CA ALA A 59 -3.16 -6.00 8.61
C ALA A 59 -1.72 -6.17 9.10
N LEU A 60 -1.35 -7.37 9.57
CA LEU A 60 0.04 -7.66 9.89
C LEU A 60 0.86 -7.84 8.61
N CYS A 61 2.15 -7.50 8.64
CA CYS A 61 3.07 -7.66 7.51
C CYS A 61 3.09 -9.09 6.96
N GLN A 62 2.95 -10.10 7.84
CA GLN A 62 2.90 -11.52 7.46
C GLN A 62 1.61 -11.90 6.72
N ASP A 63 0.53 -11.15 6.93
CA ASP A 63 -0.80 -11.39 6.37
C ASP A 63 -1.03 -10.57 5.08
N VAL A 64 0.03 -9.95 4.55
CA VAL A 64 0.01 -9.17 3.30
C VAL A 64 1.03 -9.72 2.32
N GLU A 65 0.58 -9.97 1.10
CA GLU A 65 1.42 -10.37 -0.02
C GLU A 65 1.50 -9.23 -1.05
N PHE A 66 2.73 -8.80 -1.35
CA PHE A 66 3.01 -7.88 -2.45
C PHE A 66 3.57 -8.67 -3.62
N ASN A 67 3.04 -8.42 -4.82
CA ASN A 67 3.52 -9.03 -6.05
C ASN A 67 3.59 -7.98 -7.15
N LEU A 68 4.81 -7.57 -7.51
CA LEU A 68 5.05 -6.62 -8.60
C LEU A 68 5.26 -7.39 -9.91
N LYS A 69 4.38 -7.17 -10.90
CA LYS A 69 4.51 -7.78 -12.23
C LYS A 69 4.32 -6.73 -13.30
N ALA A 70 5.30 -6.63 -14.20
CA ALA A 70 5.32 -5.64 -15.27
C ALA A 70 5.10 -4.22 -14.72
N ASN A 71 3.93 -3.64 -14.99
CA ASN A 71 3.53 -2.30 -14.57
C ASN A 71 2.37 -2.33 -13.56
N ALA A 72 2.18 -3.42 -12.81
CA ALA A 72 1.13 -3.51 -11.82
C ALA A 72 1.65 -4.08 -10.49
N LEU A 73 1.18 -3.48 -9.39
CA LEU A 73 1.34 -4.01 -8.04
C LEU A 73 0.06 -4.72 -7.62
N TYR A 74 0.18 -6.00 -7.32
CA TYR A 74 -0.89 -6.82 -6.76
C TYR A 74 -0.66 -6.96 -5.25
N ILE A 75 -1.69 -6.66 -4.49
CA ILE A 75 -1.70 -6.73 -3.03
C ILE A 75 -2.80 -7.69 -2.62
N HIS A 76 -2.45 -8.70 -1.83
CA HIS A 76 -3.42 -9.59 -1.24
C HIS A 76 -3.30 -9.56 0.29
N ILE A 77 -4.41 -9.25 0.95
CA ILE A 77 -4.52 -9.21 2.40
C ILE A 77 -5.31 -10.45 2.81
N THR A 78 -4.61 -11.44 3.36
CA THR A 78 -5.20 -12.74 3.70
C THR A 78 -6.06 -12.64 4.96
N LYS A 79 -5.63 -11.80 5.90
CA LYS A 79 -6.29 -11.62 7.21
C LYS A 79 -6.19 -10.17 7.69
N PRO A 80 -7.22 -9.34 7.46
CA PRO A 80 -7.26 -8.00 8.04
C PRO A 80 -7.47 -8.09 9.57
N LEU A 81 -6.77 -7.25 10.32
CA LEU A 81 -7.01 -7.02 11.75
C LEU A 81 -8.27 -6.18 11.96
N LYS A 82 -8.44 -5.13 11.15
CA LYS A 82 -9.57 -4.21 11.19
C LYS A 82 -9.79 -3.60 9.80
N SER A 83 -11.04 -3.48 9.36
CA SER A 83 -11.35 -2.86 8.08
C SER A 83 -12.80 -2.43 8.00
N ASN A 84 -13.09 -1.38 7.21
CA ASN A 84 -14.43 -1.04 6.74
C ASN A 84 -14.60 -1.29 5.22
N CYS A 85 -13.64 -1.97 4.59
CA CYS A 85 -13.62 -2.27 3.17
C CYS A 85 -14.22 -3.67 2.89
N PRO A 86 -14.97 -3.83 1.78
CA PRO A 86 -15.45 -5.15 1.35
C PRO A 86 -14.39 -5.96 0.57
N PHE A 87 -13.26 -5.34 0.25
CA PHE A 87 -12.19 -5.93 -0.55
C PHE A 87 -10.99 -6.36 0.30
N SER A 88 -10.31 -7.41 -0.15
CA SER A 88 -9.06 -7.90 0.43
C SER A 88 -7.95 -8.09 -0.60
N THR A 89 -8.26 -7.85 -1.88
CA THR A 89 -7.30 -7.88 -2.98
C THR A 89 -7.33 -6.50 -3.64
N ILE A 90 -6.15 -5.92 -3.85
CA ILE A 90 -5.98 -4.62 -4.48
C ILE A 90 -5.03 -4.80 -5.67
N THR A 91 -5.39 -4.24 -6.83
CA THR A 91 -4.51 -4.14 -7.99
C THR A 91 -4.29 -2.68 -8.30
N ILE A 92 -3.03 -2.27 -8.32
CA ILE A 92 -2.60 -0.91 -8.64
C ILE A 92 -1.87 -0.94 -9.97
N GLN A 93 -2.47 -0.35 -11.00
CA GLN A 93 -1.84 -0.11 -12.28
C GLN A 93 -0.90 1.08 -12.16
N LEU A 94 0.40 0.84 -12.30
CA LEU A 94 1.46 1.84 -12.13
C LEU A 94 1.64 2.68 -13.41
N PRO A 95 2.14 3.92 -13.28
CA PRO A 95 2.51 4.73 -14.44
C PRO A 95 3.67 4.10 -15.20
N SER A 96 3.83 4.46 -16.47
CA SER A 96 4.87 3.92 -17.36
C SER A 96 6.31 4.31 -16.95
N THR A 97 6.46 5.24 -16.01
CA THR A 97 7.74 5.71 -15.51
C THR A 97 8.40 4.64 -14.64
N PRO A 98 9.69 4.30 -14.86
CA PRO A 98 10.38 3.31 -14.05
C PRO A 98 10.61 3.86 -12.64
N ILE A 99 9.90 3.31 -11.65
CA ILE A 99 10.11 3.58 -10.23
C ILE A 99 10.47 2.24 -9.58
N ASN A 100 11.59 2.19 -8.85
CA ASN A 100 12.00 1.00 -8.13
C ASN A 100 11.18 0.86 -6.84
N LEU A 101 9.99 0.24 -6.96
CA LEU A 101 9.11 -0.04 -5.83
C LEU A 101 9.58 -1.24 -4.99
N GLU A 102 10.43 -2.09 -5.53
CA GLU A 102 10.86 -3.33 -4.88
C GLU A 102 11.51 -3.03 -3.52
N GLU A 103 12.41 -2.04 -3.48
CA GLU A 103 13.08 -1.63 -2.25
C GLU A 103 12.08 -1.10 -1.22
N VAL A 104 11.12 -0.27 -1.64
CA VAL A 104 10.12 0.31 -0.74
C VAL A 104 9.20 -0.77 -0.15
N LEU A 105 8.75 -1.71 -0.99
CA LEU A 105 7.91 -2.84 -0.56
C LEU A 105 8.67 -3.78 0.38
N GLN A 106 9.97 -4.00 0.16
CA GLN A 106 10.82 -4.76 1.08
C GLN A 106 10.94 -4.05 2.43
N HIS A 107 11.18 -2.73 2.45
CA HIS A 107 11.23 -1.96 3.69
C HIS A 107 9.89 -1.98 4.45
N LEU A 108 8.76 -1.95 3.74
CA LEU A 108 7.43 -2.10 4.36
C LEU A 108 7.25 -3.46 5.04
N LYS A 109 7.93 -4.53 4.58
CA LYS A 109 7.87 -5.87 5.21
C LYS A 109 9.02 -6.16 6.19
N SER A 110 10.10 -5.39 6.18
CA SER A 110 11.29 -5.69 6.99
C SER A 110 10.99 -5.49 8.47
N ASN A 111 11.23 -6.51 9.28
CA ASN A 111 11.35 -6.31 10.73
C ASN A 111 12.74 -5.72 10.96
N ASN A 112 12.83 -4.50 11.49
CA ASN A 112 14.11 -3.95 11.94
C ASN A 112 14.68 -4.79 13.07
#